data_AF-A0A838S495-F1
#
_entry.id   AF-A0A838S495-F1
#
_cell.length_a   1.000
_cell.length_b   1.000
_cell.length_c   1.000
_cell.angle_alpha   90.00
_cell.angle_beta   90.00
_cell.angle_gamma   90.00
#
_symmetry.space_group_name_H-M   'P 1'
#
loop_
_entity.id
_entity.type
_entity.pdbx_description
1 polymer ?
#
loop_
_entity_poly.entity_id
_entity_poly.type
_entity_poly.pdbx_seq_one_letter_code
_entity_poly.pdbx_strand_id
1 'polypeptide(L)' 'ALVGRLVDQARELGLQRVFVLTFEERFFGRHGFVVIDGTPVTPEVYTEMRRSLDEGVAEFLDLPYAKPNTFGNTRMLLTL' A
#
# COMPACT_ATOMS: atom_id res chain seq x y z
N ALA A 1 15.83 4.87 13.24
CA ALA A 1 15.38 3.51 12.84
C ALA A 1 15.12 3.46 11.34
N LEU A 2 15.20 2.28 10.69
CA LEU A 2 15.10 2.13 9.23
C LEU A 2 13.78 2.64 8.63
N VAL A 3 12.64 2.31 9.23
CA VAL A 3 11.31 2.71 8.72
C VAL A 3 11.17 4.23 8.64
N GLY A 4 11.64 4.96 9.65
CA GLY A 4 11.62 6.43 9.62
C GLY A 4 12.37 7.00 8.41
N ARG A 5 13.56 6.47 8.11
CA ARG A 5 14.32 6.90 6.92
C ARG A 5 13.59 6.60 5.61
N LEU A 6 12.94 5.44 5.50
CA LEU A 6 12.16 5.10 4.30
C LEU A 6 10.96 6.02 4.11
N VAL A 7 10.32 6.41 5.22
CA VAL A 7 9.21 7.39 5.22
C VAL A 7 9.69 8.77 4.80
N ASP A 8 10.85 9.22 5.30
CA ASP A 8 11.44 10.50 4.92
C ASP A 8 11.82 10.51 3.42
N GLN A 9 12.43 9.43 2.92
CA GLN A 9 12.70 9.28 1.49
C GLN A 9 11.43 9.29 0.64
N ALA A 10 10.34 8.68 1.13
CA ALA A 10 9.07 8.71 0.42
C ALA A 10 8.50 10.14 0.31
N ARG A 11 8.69 10.98 1.33
CA ARG A 11 8.34 12.42 1.28
C ARG A 11 9.21 13.19 0.28
N GLU A 12 10.52 12.94 0.28
CA GLU A 12 11.45 13.55 -0.69
C GLU A 12 11.08 13.23 -2.13
N LEU A 13 10.53 12.04 -2.38
CA LEU A 13 10.01 11.61 -3.68
C LEU A 13 8.63 12.19 -4.03
N GLY A 14 8.02 13.00 -3.16
CA GLY A 14 6.70 13.61 -3.38
C GLY A 14 5.53 12.62 -3.26
N LEU A 15 5.76 11.44 -2.68
CA LEU A 15 4.69 10.46 -2.47
C LEU A 15 3.69 10.98 -1.44
N GLN A 16 2.41 10.71 -1.68
CA GLN A 16 1.33 11.14 -0.78
C GLN A 16 1.02 10.09 0.29
N ARG A 17 1.28 8.81 -0.01
CA ARG A 17 0.88 7.66 0.82
C ARG A 17 1.90 6.52 0.70
N VAL A 18 2.07 5.76 1.77
CA VAL A 18 2.92 4.56 1.84
C VAL A 18 2.10 3.39 2.36
N PHE A 19 2.18 2.26 1.68
CA PHE A 19 1.46 1.04 2.02
C PHE A 19 2.41 -0.05 2.53
N VAL A 20 1.94 -0.86 3.47
CA VAL A 20 2.67 -2.04 3.98
C VAL A 20 1.74 -3.24 4.20
N LEU A 21 2.25 -4.43 3.91
CA LEU A 21 1.71 -5.74 4.31
C LEU A 21 2.59 -6.28 5.44
N THR A 22 2.03 -6.49 6.63
CA THR A 22 2.83 -6.80 7.83
C THR A 22 2.06 -7.63 8.84
N PHE A 23 2.77 -8.46 9.62
CA PHE A 23 2.23 -9.07 10.83
C PHE A 23 2.42 -8.19 12.08
N GLU A 24 3.21 -7.12 11.96
CA GLU A 24 3.70 -6.31 13.08
C GLU A 24 2.94 -4.98 13.21
N GLU A 25 1.62 -5.03 13.42
CA GLU A 25 0.76 -3.84 13.46
C GLU A 25 1.23 -2.79 14.47
N ARG A 26 1.59 -3.22 15.68
CA ARG A 26 2.03 -2.31 16.74
C ARG A 26 3.34 -1.61 16.41
N PHE A 27 4.23 -2.28 15.68
CA PHE A 27 5.50 -1.71 15.26
C PHE A 27 5.27 -0.59 14.23
N PHE A 28 4.48 -0.86 13.20
CA PHE A 28 4.16 0.13 12.17
C PHE A 28 3.21 1.22 12.66
N GLY A 29 2.31 0.92 13.60
CA GLY A 29 1.44 1.91 14.24
C GLY A 29 2.22 3.01 14.97
N ARG A 30 3.39 2.71 15.54
CA ARG A 30 4.29 3.73 16.12
C ARG A 30 4.84 4.72 15.08
N HIS A 31 4.79 4.35 13.80
CA HIS A 31 5.18 5.19 12.67
C HIS A 31 3.98 5.88 11.99
N GLY A 32 2.78 5.80 12.57
CA GLY A 32 1.58 6.45 12.06
C GLY A 32 0.80 5.66 11.01
N PHE A 33 1.21 4.42 10.73
CA PHE A 33 0.44 3.53 9.86
C PHE A 33 -0.87 3.13 10.53
N VAL A 34 -1.97 3.14 9.78
CA VAL A 34 -3.29 2.71 10.22
C VAL A 34 -3.73 1.48 9.45
N VAL A 35 -4.44 0.56 10.12
CA VAL A 35 -5.03 -0.61 9.46
C VAL A 35 -6.09 -0.13 8.48
N ILE A 36 -6.10 -0.73 7.28
CA ILE A 36 -7.11 -0.47 6.26
C ILE A 36 -7.79 -1.78 5.86
N ASP A 37 -9.11 -1.72 5.67
CA ASP A 37 -9.90 -2.83 5.19
C ASP A 37 -9.99 -2.84 3.66
N GLY A 38 -10.00 -4.04 3.09
CA GLY A 38 -10.35 -4.25 1.69
C GLY A 38 -9.27 -4.90 0.83
N THR A 39 -9.71 -5.83 -0.01
CA THR A 39 -9.14 -6.06 -1.34
C THR A 39 -10.30 -5.89 -2.31
N PRO A 40 -10.44 -4.78 -3.06
CA PRO A 40 -11.54 -4.65 -4.00
C PRO A 40 -11.37 -5.56 -5.22
N VAL A 41 -10.18 -6.13 -5.44
CA VAL A 41 -9.86 -6.89 -6.65
C VAL A 41 -9.06 -8.15 -6.33
N THR A 42 -9.34 -9.23 -7.05
CA THR A 42 -8.62 -10.50 -6.93
C THR A 42 -7.21 -10.40 -7.54
N PRO A 43 -6.27 -11.31 -7.23
CA PRO A 43 -4.93 -11.32 -7.81
C PRO A 43 -4.90 -11.39 -9.35
N GLU A 44 -5.89 -12.06 -9.95
CA GLU A 44 -6.07 -12.14 -11.40
C GLU A 44 -6.43 -10.76 -11.97
N VAL A 45 -7.37 -10.06 -11.33
CA VAL A 45 -7.76 -8.70 -11.71
C VAL A 45 -6.59 -7.73 -11.54
N TYR A 46 -5.80 -7.82 -10.47
CA TYR A 46 -4.58 -7.04 -10.30
C TYR A 46 -3.57 -7.28 -11.44
N THR A 47 -3.44 -8.53 -11.88
CA THR A 47 -2.52 -8.91 -12.97
C THR A 47 -2.97 -8.35 -14.32
N GLU A 48 -4.26 -8.44 -14.62
CA GLU A 48 -4.84 -7.87 -15.85
C GLU A 48 -4.79 -6.34 -15.84
N MET A 49 -5.01 -5.70 -14.69
CA MET A 49 -4.85 -4.26 -14.52
C MET A 49 -3.40 -3.81 -14.70
N ARG A 50 -2.40 -4.55 -14.19
CA ARG A 50 -0.98 -4.22 -14.40
C ARG A 50 -0.57 -4.29 -15.88
N ARG A 51 -1.29 -5.05 -16.70
CA ARG A 51 -1.07 -5.15 -18.15
C ARG A 51 -1.72 -3.99 -18.91
N SER A 52 -2.82 -3.44 -18.40
CA SER A 52 -3.48 -2.24 -18.91
C SER A 52 -2.89 -0.99 -18.27
N LEU A 53 -1.79 -0.49 -18.84
CA LEU A 53 -1.16 0.79 -18.50
C LEU A 53 -1.97 2.00 -19.01
N ASP A 54 -3.31 1.90 -19.04
CA ASP A 54 -4.15 3.04 -19.37
C ASP A 54 -4.31 3.94 -18.13
N GLU A 55 -4.08 5.22 -18.32
CA GLU A 55 -4.08 6.28 -17.29
C GLU A 55 -5.36 6.26 -16.43
N GLY A 56 -6.51 5.90 -17.03
CA GLY A 56 -7.80 5.78 -16.35
C GLY A 56 -7.94 4.58 -15.41
N VAL A 57 -7.18 3.49 -15.60
CA VAL A 57 -7.17 2.33 -14.68
C VAL A 57 -6.35 2.66 -13.43
N ALA A 58 -5.29 3.47 -13.57
CA ALA A 58 -4.49 3.96 -12.45
C ALA A 58 -5.27 4.95 -11.56
N GLU A 59 -6.14 5.80 -12.12
CA GLU A 59 -7.06 6.64 -11.34
C GLU A 59 -8.11 5.82 -10.57
N PHE A 60 -8.55 4.68 -11.11
CA PHE A 60 -9.50 3.79 -10.44
C PHE A 60 -8.84 2.91 -9.37
N LEU A 61 -7.52 2.72 -9.48
CA LEU A 61 -6.72 1.94 -8.56
C LEU A 61 -6.30 2.81 -7.38
N ASP A 62 -7.00 2.63 -6.26
CA ASP A 62 -6.31 2.82 -4.98
C ASP A 62 -5.32 1.64 -4.79
N LEU A 63 -4.17 1.72 -5.48
CA LEU A 63 -3.11 0.69 -5.56
C LEU A 63 -2.77 -0.01 -4.23
N PRO A 64 -2.73 0.69 -3.06
CA PRO A 64 -2.62 0.07 -1.75
C PRO A 64 -3.64 -1.06 -1.49
N TYR A 65 -4.87 -0.91 -1.95
CA TYR A 65 -5.96 -1.86 -1.71
C TYR A 65 -5.96 -3.00 -2.72
N ALA A 66 -5.43 -2.78 -3.93
CA ALA A 66 -5.40 -3.78 -4.99
C ALA A 66 -4.26 -4.80 -4.84
N LYS A 67 -3.25 -4.53 -4.00
CA LYS A 67 -2.11 -5.41 -3.83
C LYS A 67 -2.53 -6.75 -3.18
N PRO A 68 -2.24 -7.90 -3.83
CA PRO A 68 -2.54 -9.22 -3.28
C PRO A 68 -1.89 -9.41 -1.91
N ASN A 69 -2.67 -9.94 -0.97
CA ASN A 69 -2.19 -10.32 0.34
C ASN A 69 -2.00 -11.84 0.40
N THR A 70 -0.84 -12.29 -0.09
CA THR A 70 -0.51 -13.71 -0.23
C THR A 70 -0.46 -14.45 1.12
N PHE A 71 -0.09 -13.75 2.19
CA PHE A 71 0.14 -14.34 3.51
C PHE A 71 -0.98 -14.07 4.51
N GLY A 72 -2.06 -13.40 4.10
CA GLY A 72 -3.16 -13.03 4.99
C GLY A 72 -2.74 -12.08 6.13
N ASN A 73 -1.68 -11.30 5.94
CA ASN A 73 -1.18 -10.37 6.95
C ASN A 73 -1.87 -9.01 6.87
N THR A 74 -1.63 -8.12 7.83
CA THR A 74 -2.41 -6.89 7.93
C THR A 74 -1.99 -5.87 6.87
N ARG A 75 -2.98 -5.27 6.21
CA ARG A 75 -2.80 -4.09 5.35
C ARG A 75 -2.79 -2.85 6.20
N MET A 76 -1.74 -2.04 6.06
CA MET A 76 -1.68 -0.73 6.71
C MET A 76 -1.23 0.36 5.74
N LEU A 77 -1.72 1.58 5.97
CA LEU A 77 -1.46 2.75 5.15
C LEU A 77 -0.95 3.89 6.03
N LEU A 78 0.04 4.62 5.55
CA LEU A 78 0.50 5.89 6.10
C LEU A 78 0.25 6.99 5.07
N THR A 79 -0.45 8.04 5.47
CA THR A 79 -0.50 9.30 4.72
C THR A 79 0.69 10.16 5.16
N LEU A 80 1.46 10.67 4.20
CA LEU A 80 2.78 11.28 4.45
C LEU A 80 2.76 12.76 4.82
#